data_AF-A0AAJ1M0T3-F1
#
_entry.id   AF-A0AAJ1M0T3-F1
#
_cell.length_a   1.000
_cell.length_b   1.000
_cell.length_c   1.000
_cell.angle_alpha   90.00
_cell.angle_beta   90.00
_cell.angle_gamma   90.00
#
_symmetry.space_group_name_H-M   'P 1'
#
loop_
_entity.id
_entity.type
_entity.pdbx_description
1 polymer ?
#
loop_
_entity_poly.entity_id
_entity_poly.type
_entity_poly.pdbx_seq_one_letter_code
_entity_poly.pdbx_strand_id
1 'polypeptide(L)'
;MRPLLLSGGPAVGETTCARALAADQERAAYIDGDDVRQLVVACFIVHSAVTLDEARKRATTRPVSITDEEFELLHRISATPPPVDLVLDVTGMTVDDQIQRIRDAWVKAESAVR
;
A
#
# COMPACT_ATOMS: atom_id res chain seq x y z
N MET A 1 -13.59 2.13 -21.84
CA MET A 1 -14.14 1.59 -20.57
C MET A 1 -13.35 2.14 -19.41
N ARG A 2 -13.98 2.28 -18.23
CA ARG A 2 -13.27 2.63 -16.99
C ARG A 2 -12.62 1.37 -16.39
N PRO A 3 -11.47 1.46 -15.71
CA PRO A 3 -10.92 0.32 -14.97
C PRO A 3 -11.91 -0.20 -13.94
N LEU A 4 -12.00 -1.53 -13.81
CA LEU A 4 -12.74 -2.20 -12.72
C LEU A 4 -11.73 -2.57 -11.63
N LEU A 5 -11.99 -2.14 -10.40
CA LEU A 5 -11.23 -2.52 -9.21
C LEU A 5 -12.16 -3.33 -8.31
N LEU A 6 -11.77 -4.56 -8.00
CA LEU A 6 -12.43 -5.36 -6.96
C LEU A 6 -11.67 -5.13 -5.64
N SER A 7 -12.42 -4.92 -4.56
CA SER A 7 -11.87 -4.79 -3.20
C SER A 7 -12.76 -5.51 -2.18
N GLY A 8 -12.14 -6.26 -1.28
CA GLY A 8 -12.83 -7.08 -0.29
C GLY A 8 -11.87 -7.76 0.69
N GLY A 9 -12.44 -8.45 1.68
CA GLY A 9 -11.65 -9.22 2.63
C GLY A 9 -11.04 -10.48 2.01
N PRO A 10 -10.03 -11.08 2.65
CA PRO A 10 -9.44 -12.34 2.19
C PRO A 10 -10.50 -13.41 1.92
N ALA A 11 -10.38 -14.10 0.79
CA ALA A 11 -11.26 -15.19 0.36
C ALA A 11 -12.74 -14.84 0.08
N VAL A 12 -13.10 -13.56 -0.10
CA VAL A 12 -14.48 -13.17 -0.48
C VAL A 12 -14.86 -13.54 -1.93
N GLY A 13 -13.90 -14.02 -2.74
CA GLY A 13 -14.13 -14.54 -4.09
C GLY A 13 -13.71 -13.60 -5.23
N GLU A 14 -12.93 -12.56 -4.94
CA GLU A 14 -12.52 -11.54 -5.92
C GLU A 14 -11.74 -12.13 -7.09
N THR A 15 -10.73 -12.97 -6.81
CA THR A 15 -9.93 -13.65 -7.83
C THR A 15 -10.79 -14.47 -8.79
N THR A 16 -11.76 -15.21 -8.25
CA THR A 16 -12.69 -16.03 -9.06
C THR A 16 -13.55 -15.14 -9.96
N CYS A 17 -14.16 -14.10 -9.40
CA CYS A 17 -14.99 -13.16 -10.15
C CYS A 17 -14.19 -12.38 -11.21
N ALA A 18 -13.01 -11.87 -10.85
CA ALA A 18 -12.14 -11.10 -11.74
C ALA A 18 -11.71 -11.93 -12.96
N ARG A 19 -11.29 -13.17 -12.74
CA ARG A 19 -10.87 -14.07 -13.83
C ARG A 19 -12.03 -14.41 -14.77
N ALA A 20 -13.21 -14.71 -14.23
CA ALA A 20 -14.39 -14.97 -15.05
C ALA A 20 -14.78 -13.75 -15.90
N LEU A 21 -14.78 -12.55 -15.30
CA LEU A 21 -15.07 -11.30 -16.02
C LEU A 21 -14.04 -11.01 -17.10
N ALA A 22 -12.74 -11.20 -16.82
CA ALA A 22 -11.68 -10.98 -17.80
C ALA A 22 -11.79 -11.96 -18.99
N ALA A 23 -12.14 -13.23 -18.73
CA ALA A 23 -12.30 -14.25 -19.77
C ALA A 23 -13.48 -13.98 -20.71
N ASP A 24 -14.51 -13.27 -20.25
CA ASP A 24 -15.70 -12.92 -21.04
C ASP A 24 -15.48 -11.68 -21.94
N GLN A 25 -14.33 -11.02 -21.83
CA GLN A 25 -13.99 -9.85 -22.65
C GLN A 25 -13.05 -10.23 -23.81
N GLU A 26 -13.35 -9.73 -25.01
CA GLU A 26 -12.47 -9.90 -26.18
C GLU A 26 -11.04 -9.36 -25.93
N ARG A 27 -10.93 -8.30 -25.11
CA ARG A 27 -9.65 -7.69 -24.71
C ARG A 27 -9.71 -7.26 -23.25
N ALA A 28 -9.00 -7.98 -22.38
CA ALA A 28 -8.83 -7.64 -20.97
C ALA A 28 -7.40 -7.89 -20.48
N ALA A 29 -7.00 -7.14 -19.47
CA ALA A 29 -5.83 -7.44 -18.65
C ALA A 29 -6.33 -7.62 -17.21
N TYR A 30 -6.02 -8.78 -16.62
CA TYR A 30 -6.26 -9.07 -15.22
C TYR A 30 -4.93 -8.90 -14.46
N ILE A 31 -4.98 -8.13 -13.38
CA ILE A 31 -3.83 -7.85 -12.51
C ILE A 31 -4.31 -8.12 -11.09
N ASP A 32 -3.77 -9.16 -10.45
CA ASP A 32 -4.05 -9.48 -9.06
C ASP A 32 -3.02 -8.85 -8.13
N GLY A 33 -3.42 -8.47 -6.91
CA GLY A 33 -2.49 -7.98 -5.89
C GLY A 33 -1.45 -9.02 -5.48
N ASP A 34 -1.83 -10.29 -5.46
CA ASP A 34 -0.91 -11.40 -5.18
C ASP A 34 0.01 -11.68 -6.39
N ASP A 35 -0.51 -11.59 -7.61
CA ASP A 35 0.30 -11.70 -8.83
C ASP A 35 1.33 -10.58 -8.88
N VAL A 36 0.96 -9.34 -8.54
CA VAL A 36 1.93 -8.23 -8.46
C VAL A 36 3.00 -8.54 -7.42
N ARG A 37 2.65 -9.04 -6.23
CA ARG A 37 3.68 -9.44 -5.24
C ARG A 37 4.63 -10.52 -5.77
N GLN A 38 4.12 -11.45 -6.59
CA GLN A 38 4.92 -12.56 -7.14
C GLN A 38 5.70 -12.20 -8.41
N LEU A 39 5.20 -11.27 -9.22
CA LEU A 39 5.84 -10.78 -10.46
C LEU A 39 6.94 -9.76 -10.18
N VAL A 40 6.96 -9.21 -8.98
CA VAL A 40 7.96 -8.26 -8.55
C VAL A 40 9.19 -9.03 -8.03
N VAL A 41 10.04 -9.43 -8.97
CA VAL A 41 11.28 -10.20 -8.72
C VAL A 41 12.34 -9.36 -7.97
N ALA A 42 12.28 -8.03 -8.11
CA ALA A 42 13.11 -7.08 -7.37
C ALA A 42 12.34 -5.76 -7.18
N CYS A 43 11.69 -5.57 -6.04
CA CYS A 43 11.24 -4.25 -5.60
C CYS A 43 11.97 -3.81 -4.35
N PHE A 44 11.97 -2.50 -4.16
CA PHE A 44 12.26 -1.88 -2.89
C PHE A 44 10.92 -1.47 -2.24
N ILE A 45 10.46 -2.27 -1.28
CA ILE A 45 9.19 -2.07 -0.58
C ILE A 45 9.42 -1.14 0.61
N VAL A 46 8.66 -0.05 0.65
CA VAL A 46 8.66 0.89 1.77
C VAL A 46 7.34 0.81 2.52
N HIS A 47 7.39 0.57 3.82
CA HIS A 47 6.27 0.74 4.73
C HIS A 47 6.38 2.09 5.44
N SER A 48 5.48 3.02 5.14
CA SER A 48 5.39 4.30 5.84
C SER A 48 4.61 4.14 7.14
N ALA A 49 5.29 4.32 8.27
CA ALA A 49 4.69 4.34 9.59
C ALA A 49 4.45 5.78 10.06
N VAL A 50 3.44 6.00 10.88
CA VAL A 50 3.16 7.29 11.52
C VAL A 50 2.54 7.06 12.88
N THR A 51 2.86 7.93 13.84
CA THR A 51 2.20 7.88 15.15
C THR A 51 0.70 8.17 15.03
N LEU A 52 -0.11 7.55 15.90
CA LEU A 52 -1.56 7.77 15.93
C LEU A 52 -1.92 9.25 16.11
N ASP A 53 -1.18 9.95 16.97
CA ASP A 53 -1.40 11.37 17.24
C ASP A 53 -1.15 12.25 16.00
N GLU A 54 -0.07 11.98 15.27
CA GLU A 54 0.25 12.71 14.04
C GLU A 54 -0.75 12.36 12.92
N ALA A 55 -1.15 11.09 12.82
CA ALA A 55 -2.17 10.67 11.87
C ALA A 55 -3.53 11.33 12.14
N ARG A 56 -3.92 11.47 13.42
CA ARG A 56 -5.12 12.21 13.86
C ARG A 56 -5.03 13.68 13.47
N LYS A 57 -3.89 14.34 13.70
CA LYS A 57 -3.68 15.74 13.26
C LYS A 57 -3.87 15.88 11.75
N ARG A 58 -3.25 15.01 10.94
CA ARG A 58 -3.40 15.00 9.47
C ARG A 58 -4.81 14.65 9.01
N ALA A 59 -5.54 13.83 9.75
CA ALA A 59 -6.92 13.50 9.45
C ALA A 59 -7.84 14.72 9.54
N THR A 60 -7.55 15.71 10.41
CA THR A 60 -8.37 16.93 10.51
C THR A 60 -8.37 17.78 9.25
N THR A 61 -7.34 17.66 8.40
CA THR A 61 -7.20 18.47 7.18
C THR A 61 -7.79 17.80 5.94
N ARG A 62 -8.40 16.60 6.07
CA ARG A 62 -8.98 15.85 4.96
C ARG A 62 -10.31 15.17 5.34
N PRO A 63 -11.18 14.85 4.37
CA PRO A 63 -12.34 14.00 4.65
C PRO A 63 -11.88 12.62 5.14
N VAL A 64 -12.40 12.19 6.29
CA VAL A 64 -12.23 10.84 6.83
C VAL A 64 -13.62 10.23 6.99
N SER A 65 -13.85 9.08 6.37
CA SER A 65 -15.15 8.40 6.31
C SER A 65 -15.26 7.19 7.23
N ILE A 66 -14.35 7.07 8.20
CA ILE A 66 -14.32 6.00 9.20
C ILE A 66 -14.46 6.60 10.59
N THR A 67 -14.99 5.81 11.51
CA THR A 67 -15.11 6.17 12.92
C THR A 67 -13.74 6.24 13.59
N ASP A 68 -13.67 6.92 14.74
CA ASP A 68 -12.44 6.96 15.55
C ASP A 68 -11.96 5.56 15.97
N GLU A 69 -12.90 4.65 16.27
CA GLU A 69 -12.59 3.26 16.63
C GLU A 69 -11.97 2.49 15.46
N GLU A 70 -12.53 2.61 14.26
CA GLU A 70 -11.96 2.03 13.05
C GLU A 70 -10.59 2.64 12.72
N PHE A 71 -10.42 3.94 12.93
CA PHE A 71 -9.15 4.63 12.72
C PHE A 71 -8.05 4.08 13.65
N GLU A 72 -8.36 3.91 14.93
CA GLU A 72 -7.45 3.31 15.91
C GLU A 72 -7.16 1.83 15.61
N LEU A 73 -8.19 1.07 15.22
CA LEU A 73 -8.04 -0.34 14.88
C LEU A 73 -7.08 -0.52 13.70
N LEU A 74 -7.20 0.30 12.65
CA LEU A 74 -6.29 0.27 11.50
C LEU A 74 -4.84 0.59 11.89
N HIS A 75 -4.63 1.55 12.80
CA HIS A 75 -3.29 1.85 13.33
C HIS A 75 -2.74 0.68 14.16
N ARG A 76 -3.58 0.03 14.96
CA ARG A 76 -3.18 -1.14 15.77
C ARG A 76 -2.79 -2.33 14.90
N ILE A 77 -3.58 -2.62 13.86
CA ILE A 77 -3.28 -3.71 12.91
C ILE A 77 -1.96 -3.44 12.19
N SER A 78 -1.67 -2.18 11.86
CA SER A 78 -0.46 -1.78 11.14
C SER A 78 0.76 -1.56 12.05
N ALA A 79 0.63 -1.70 13.37
CA ALA A 79 1.69 -1.41 14.34
C ALA A 79 2.89 -2.37 14.22
N THR A 80 2.64 -3.60 13.75
CA THR A 80 3.71 -4.53 13.37
C THR A 80 3.83 -4.50 11.86
N PRO A 81 4.87 -3.85 11.29
CA PRO A 81 5.02 -3.77 9.86
C PRO A 81 5.28 -5.15 9.25
N PRO A 82 4.78 -5.44 8.03
CA PRO A 82 5.16 -6.64 7.31
C PRO A 82 6.67 -6.62 6.97
N PRO A 83 7.25 -7.76 6.58
CA PRO A 83 8.62 -7.79 6.06
C PRO A 83 8.71 -6.94 4.78
N VAL A 84 9.51 -5.88 4.84
CA VAL A 84 9.74 -4.88 3.77
C VAL A 84 11.21 -4.43 3.79
N ASP A 85 11.67 -3.80 2.72
CA ASP A 85 13.06 -3.33 2.60
C ASP A 85 13.35 -2.07 3.46
N LEU A 86 12.32 -1.26 3.70
CA LEU A 86 12.41 -0.08 4.57
C LEU A 86 11.12 0.16 5.33
N VAL A 87 11.22 0.33 6.65
CA VAL A 87 10.18 0.95 7.46
C VAL A 87 10.58 2.42 7.68
N LEU A 88 9.75 3.35 7.21
CA LEU A 88 10.00 4.79 7.32
C LEU A 88 8.97 5.42 8.26
N ASP A 89 9.39 5.86 9.45
CA ASP A 89 8.55 6.70 10.30
C ASP A 89 8.49 8.13 9.71
N VAL A 90 7.31 8.51 9.25
CA VAL A 90 7.04 9.81 8.62
C VAL A 90 6.50 10.86 9.59
N THR A 91 6.53 10.58 10.89
CA THR A 91 6.05 11.49 11.93
C THR A 91 6.82 12.82 11.87
N GLY A 92 6.09 13.93 11.74
CA GLY A 92 6.67 15.27 11.63
C GLY A 92 7.38 15.56 10.29
N MET A 93 7.42 14.62 9.35
CA MET A 93 8.04 14.83 8.03
C MET A 93 7.08 15.54 7.07
N THR A 94 7.62 16.48 6.27
CA THR A 94 6.92 16.98 5.08
C THR A 94 6.88 15.91 3.99
N VAL A 95 6.05 16.12 2.96
CA VAL A 95 6.02 15.20 1.80
C VAL A 95 7.36 15.19 1.07
N ASP A 96 8.03 16.34 0.95
CA ASP A 96 9.34 16.43 0.28
C ASP A 96 10.43 15.67 1.05
N ASP A 97 10.42 15.78 2.39
CA ASP A 97 11.34 15.00 3.24
C ASP A 97 11.12 13.49 3.05
N GLN A 98 9.86 13.05 2.97
CA GLN A 98 9.51 11.64 2.77
C GLN A 98 10.03 11.14 1.41
N ILE A 99 9.78 11.92 0.34
CA ILE A 99 10.23 11.59 -1.01
C ILE A 99 11.76 11.48 -1.06
N GLN A 100 12.48 12.44 -0.47
CA GLN A 100 13.93 12.44 -0.50
C GLN A 100 14.49 11.23 0.27
N ARG A 101 13.92 10.91 1.44
CA ARG A 101 14.38 9.77 2.24
C ARG A 101 14.16 8.43 1.56
N ILE A 102 13.03 8.26 0.87
CA ILE A 102 12.73 7.08 0.06
C ILE A 102 13.72 6.95 -1.09
N ARG A 103 13.97 8.05 -1.83
CA ARG A 103 14.90 8.07 -2.95
C ARG A 103 16.32 7.66 -2.54
N ASP A 104 16.83 8.23 -1.45
CA ASP A 104 18.17 7.94 -0.96
C ASP A 104 18.32 6.46 -0.56
N ALA A 105 17.30 5.90 0.11
CA ALA A 105 17.30 4.50 0.51
C ALA A 105 17.24 3.56 -0.70
N TRP A 106 16.40 3.89 -1.69
CA TRP A 106 16.24 3.08 -2.90
C TRP A 106 17.52 3.06 -3.74
N VAL A 107 18.15 4.22 -4.00
CA VAL A 107 19.42 4.30 -4.75
C VAL A 107 20.54 3.53 -4.04
N LYS A 108 20.58 3.59 -2.71
CA LYS A 108 21.54 2.82 -1.90
C LYS A 108 21.31 1.32 -2.04
N ALA A 109 20.06 0.86 -2.04
CA ALA A 109 19.72 -0.55 -2.22
C ALA A 109 20.12 -1.06 -3.61
N GLU A 110 19.87 -0.30 -4.67
CA GLU A 110 20.31 -0.66 -6.03
C GLU A 110 21.83 -0.77 -6.16
N SER A 111 22.56 0.07 -5.45
CA SER A 111 24.03 0.06 -5.46
C SER A 111 24.63 -1.14 -4.71
N ALA A 112 23.88 -1.75 -3.78
CA ALA A 112 24.33 -2.92 -3.01
C ALA A 112 24.07 -4.27 -3.73
N VAL A 113 23.22 -4.25 -4.77
CA VAL A 113 22.88 -5.44 -5.58
C VAL A 113 23.81 -5.60 -6.79
N ARG A 114 24.57 -4.56 -7.14
CA ARG A 114 25.58 -4.57 -8.21
C ARG A 114 26.97 -4.92 -7.68
#